data_AF-A0A6S7H4H3-F1
#
_entry.id   AF-A0A6S7H4H3-F1
#
_cell.length_a   1.000
_cell.length_b   1.000
_cell.length_c   1.000
_cell.angle_alpha   90.00
_cell.angle_beta   90.00
_cell.angle_gamma   90.00
#
_symmetry.space_group_name_H-M   'P 1'
#
loop_
_entity.id
_entity.type
_entity.pdbx_description
1 polymer ?
#
loop_
_entity_poly.entity_id
_entity_poly.type
_entity_poly.pdbx_seq_one_letter_code
_entity_poly.pdbx_strand_id
1 'polypeptide(L)'
;MADNENSVPPEQIEFLKWLEDNRFSQFRENFCRNKINTLQRLCLLKSEEQLARIGIDSFGDQLDLLDCISKLRALQNATEAVGQGLPKSNPAKQKQSTLNFGQTSKPKTTPDTKASYIRKEREARWQRLQTFEKFSGKFNAMFNSEYSGGYFNFLDKPAIPRLTHVDHCEKGICNTKRLKDEIEKEITESKGLLGNCFGSDMKATKNMNEQISNYQSHLQNLRLLDEKVGVNLQKLEATLAHLRKVFVLTVQSRSKSTNSRKKKEGKHKARVAKHKRAVKSAKQIRQHVKISDSLQWTNNDINSIELNKLKIKHHLHGLKYILENDDLDQGARNVLRQKLEEWLCDYTGAVISDDDDGDDDDDDDGDGDGDGDDDGDDDDDDDDDDDDDDDDDDDDDDDDDDDVNDI
;
A
#
# COMPACT_ATOMS: atom_id res chain seq x y z
N MET A 1 -19.07 42.59 -41.93
CA MET A 1 -18.38 42.17 -40.70
C MET A 1 -18.43 40.67 -40.72
N ALA A 2 -17.30 40.03 -41.02
CA ALA A 2 -17.25 38.58 -41.09
C ALA A 2 -17.33 38.06 -39.65
N ASP A 3 -18.38 37.29 -39.37
CA ASP A 3 -18.48 36.49 -38.16
C ASP A 3 -17.32 35.52 -38.18
N ASN A 4 -16.22 35.94 -37.54
CA ASN A 4 -15.07 35.11 -37.30
C ASN A 4 -15.49 34.16 -36.19
N GLU A 5 -16.30 33.16 -36.56
CA GLU A 5 -16.68 32.06 -35.70
C GLU A 5 -15.37 31.40 -35.26
N ASN A 6 -14.95 31.75 -34.05
CA ASN A 6 -13.89 31.06 -33.34
C ASN A 6 -14.39 29.64 -33.06
N SER A 7 -14.30 28.80 -34.09
CA SER A 7 -14.57 27.37 -34.01
C SER A 7 -13.63 26.82 -32.95
N VAL A 8 -14.22 26.38 -31.85
CA VAL A 8 -13.49 25.70 -30.78
C VAL A 8 -12.95 24.41 -31.36
N PRO A 9 -11.62 24.15 -31.29
CA PRO A 9 -11.05 22.93 -31.82
C PRO A 9 -11.76 21.69 -31.24
N PRO A 10 -12.02 20.64 -32.04
CA PRO A 10 -12.76 19.46 -31.58
C PRO A 10 -12.10 18.78 -30.37
N GLU A 11 -10.77 18.79 -30.30
CA GLU A 11 -9.99 18.28 -29.16
C GLU A 11 -10.28 19.01 -27.84
N GLN A 12 -10.62 20.31 -27.92
CA GLN A 12 -11.01 21.08 -26.73
C GLN A 12 -12.43 20.72 -26.28
N ILE A 13 -13.34 20.42 -27.22
CA ILE A 13 -14.70 19.99 -26.90
C ILE A 13 -14.66 18.67 -26.13
N GLU A 14 -13.85 17.72 -26.59
CA GLU A 14 -13.67 16.42 -25.92
C GLU A 14 -13.09 16.60 -24.50
N PHE A 15 -12.08 17.46 -24.34
CA PHE A 15 -11.51 17.78 -23.02
C PHE A 15 -12.54 18.39 -22.07
N LEU A 16 -13.36 19.33 -22.54
CA LEU A 16 -14.38 19.97 -21.72
C LEU A 16 -15.47 18.99 -21.29
N LYS A 17 -15.90 18.13 -22.21
CA LYS A 17 -16.85 17.06 -21.91
C LYS A 17 -16.30 16.10 -20.85
N TRP A 18 -15.03 15.71 -20.97
CA TRP A 18 -14.39 14.84 -19.97
C TRP A 18 -14.36 15.48 -18.57
N LEU A 19 -14.09 16.78 -18.45
CA LEU A 19 -14.13 17.48 -17.17
C LEU A 19 -15.55 17.47 -16.57
N GLU A 20 -16.58 17.62 -17.39
CA GLU A 20 -17.98 17.59 -16.96
C GLU A 20 -18.39 16.17 -16.49
N ASP A 21 -18.07 15.15 -17.29
CA ASP A 21 -18.37 13.74 -16.99
C ASP A 21 -17.71 13.28 -15.67
N ASN A 22 -16.55 13.86 -15.31
CA ASN A 22 -15.80 13.53 -14.09
C ASN A 22 -16.03 14.53 -12.93
N ARG A 23 -17.01 15.43 -13.01
CA ARG A 23 -17.33 16.42 -11.94
C ARG A 23 -16.17 17.39 -11.60
N PHE A 24 -15.37 17.74 -12.60
CA PHE A 24 -14.26 18.70 -12.52
C PHE A 24 -14.49 19.96 -13.36
N SER A 25 -15.74 20.24 -13.74
CA SER A 25 -16.11 21.39 -14.58
C SER A 25 -15.78 22.74 -13.91
N GLN A 26 -15.77 22.79 -12.57
CA GLN A 26 -15.34 23.94 -11.77
C GLN A 26 -13.87 24.35 -12.00
N PHE A 27 -13.01 23.43 -12.45
CA PHE A 27 -11.60 23.70 -12.70
C PHE A 27 -11.30 24.08 -14.16
N ARG A 28 -12.34 24.22 -15.01
CA ARG A 28 -12.20 24.53 -16.44
C ARG A 28 -11.33 25.76 -16.70
N GLU A 29 -11.59 26.86 -16.01
CA GLU A 29 -10.81 28.10 -16.21
C GLU A 29 -9.34 27.94 -15.82
N ASN A 30 -9.07 27.19 -14.76
CA ASN A 30 -7.73 26.92 -14.25
C ASN A 30 -6.90 26.15 -15.29
N PHE A 31 -7.49 25.11 -15.88
CA PHE A 31 -6.87 24.35 -16.96
C PHE A 31 -6.65 25.18 -18.22
N CYS A 32 -7.65 25.96 -18.65
CA CYS A 32 -7.54 26.86 -19.80
C CYS A 32 -6.44 27.90 -19.60
N ARG A 33 -6.35 28.52 -18.42
CA ARG A 33 -5.31 29.52 -18.08
C ARG A 33 -3.90 28.92 -18.14
N ASN A 34 -3.77 27.65 -17.78
CA ASN A 34 -2.50 26.91 -17.83
C ASN A 34 -2.24 26.23 -19.19
N LYS A 35 -3.05 26.50 -20.22
CA LYS A 35 -2.94 25.91 -21.57
C LYS A 35 -3.01 24.38 -21.55
N ILE A 36 -3.76 23.80 -20.61
CA ILE A 36 -4.07 22.37 -20.57
C ILE A 36 -5.51 22.27 -21.07
N ASN A 37 -5.66 22.19 -22.39
CA ASN A 37 -6.96 22.27 -23.07
C ASN A 37 -7.21 21.04 -23.97
N THR A 38 -6.42 19.97 -23.82
CA THR A 38 -6.60 18.71 -24.54
C THR A 38 -6.37 17.54 -23.58
N LEU A 39 -7.02 16.40 -23.82
CA LEU A 39 -6.83 15.18 -23.01
C LEU A 39 -5.37 14.72 -23.01
N GLN A 40 -4.67 14.86 -24.13
CA GLN A 40 -3.25 14.51 -24.22
C GLN A 40 -2.38 15.33 -23.27
N ARG A 41 -2.66 16.64 -23.13
CA ARG A 41 -1.94 17.50 -22.16
C ARG A 41 -2.31 17.19 -20.72
N LEU A 42 -3.59 16.86 -20.47
CA LEU A 42 -4.04 16.46 -19.14
C LEU A 42 -3.31 15.20 -18.66
N CYS A 43 -3.11 14.21 -19.53
CA CYS A 43 -2.37 12.98 -19.23
C CYS A 43 -0.90 13.21 -18.82
N LEU A 44 -0.30 14.36 -19.13
CA LEU A 44 1.07 14.71 -18.74
C LEU A 44 1.21 15.09 -17.26
N LEU A 45 0.10 15.37 -16.57
CA LEU A 45 0.07 15.67 -15.15
C LEU A 45 0.24 14.37 -14.37
N LYS A 46 1.26 14.29 -13.50
CA LYS A 46 1.67 13.07 -12.77
C LYS A 46 1.69 13.24 -11.26
N SER A 47 1.51 14.46 -10.76
CA SER A 47 1.71 14.77 -9.34
C SER A 47 0.73 15.83 -8.85
N GLU A 48 0.46 15.78 -7.55
CA GLU A 48 -0.37 16.74 -6.83
C GLU A 48 0.19 18.16 -6.95
N GLU A 49 1.52 18.31 -6.89
CA GLU A 49 2.19 19.61 -7.06
C GLU A 49 1.88 20.28 -8.40
N GLN A 50 1.71 19.51 -9.47
CA GLN A 50 1.33 20.06 -10.77
C GLN A 50 -0.12 20.55 -10.79
N LEU A 51 -1.02 19.86 -10.09
CA LEU A 51 -2.41 20.28 -9.92
C LEU A 51 -2.54 21.52 -9.04
N ALA A 52 -1.77 21.58 -7.94
CA ALA A 52 -1.66 22.75 -7.10
C ALA A 52 -1.18 23.98 -7.90
N ARG A 53 -0.17 23.82 -8.77
CA ARG A 53 0.29 24.90 -9.66
C ARG A 53 -0.76 25.38 -10.66
N ILE A 54 -1.72 24.52 -11.01
CA ILE A 54 -2.85 24.88 -11.87
C ILE A 54 -3.91 25.68 -11.09
N GLY A 55 -3.87 25.65 -9.76
CA GLY A 55 -4.82 26.31 -8.86
C GLY A 55 -5.91 25.37 -8.33
N ILE A 56 -5.65 24.05 -8.30
CA ILE A 56 -6.52 23.07 -7.65
C ILE A 56 -5.95 22.85 -6.25
N ASP A 57 -6.44 23.59 -5.27
CA ASP A 57 -5.82 23.65 -3.92
C ASP A 57 -6.33 22.57 -2.96
N SER A 58 -7.52 22.02 -3.24
CA SER A 58 -8.15 20.97 -2.44
C SER A 58 -7.43 19.63 -2.65
N PHE A 59 -6.86 19.08 -1.58
CA PHE A 59 -6.14 17.81 -1.63
C PHE A 59 -7.03 16.64 -2.07
N GLY A 60 -8.30 16.62 -1.67
CA GLY A 60 -9.27 15.61 -2.12
C GLY A 60 -9.47 15.65 -3.63
N ASP A 61 -9.72 16.86 -4.18
CA ASP A 61 -9.91 17.05 -5.62
C ASP A 61 -8.64 16.70 -6.41
N GLN A 62 -7.45 16.98 -5.86
CA GLN A 62 -6.18 16.59 -6.47
C GLN A 62 -6.06 15.07 -6.61
N LEU A 63 -6.37 14.32 -5.55
CA LEU A 63 -6.30 12.86 -5.56
C LEU A 63 -7.32 12.24 -6.52
N ASP A 64 -8.57 12.67 -6.46
CA ASP A 64 -9.64 12.15 -7.31
C ASP A 64 -9.32 12.42 -8.79
N LEU A 65 -8.83 13.62 -9.09
CA LEU A 65 -8.42 13.97 -10.45
C LEU A 65 -7.22 13.14 -10.93
N LEU A 66 -6.21 12.91 -10.10
CA LEU A 66 -5.06 12.07 -10.47
C LEU A 66 -5.47 10.62 -10.74
N ASP A 67 -6.43 10.08 -9.99
CA ASP A 67 -6.99 8.75 -10.23
C ASP A 67 -7.71 8.69 -11.59
N CYS A 68 -8.57 9.67 -11.88
CA CYS A 68 -9.23 9.78 -13.19
C CYS A 68 -8.21 9.93 -14.35
N ILE A 69 -7.16 10.74 -14.17
CA ILE A 69 -6.09 10.88 -15.16
C ILE A 69 -5.33 9.56 -15.35
N SER A 70 -5.10 8.80 -14.27
CA SER A 70 -4.45 7.49 -14.34
C SER A 70 -5.25 6.50 -15.20
N LYS A 71 -6.57 6.45 -14.98
CA LYS A 71 -7.50 5.64 -15.79
C LYS A 71 -7.50 6.06 -17.26
N LEU A 72 -7.53 7.37 -17.53
CA LEU A 72 -7.46 7.91 -18.89
C LEU A 72 -6.16 7.50 -19.60
N ARG A 73 -5.01 7.54 -18.92
CA ARG A 73 -3.73 7.05 -19.48
C ARG A 73 -3.77 5.57 -19.82
N ALA A 74 -4.38 4.75 -18.95
CA ALA A 74 -4.51 3.32 -19.22
C ALA A 74 -5.34 3.04 -20.48
N LEU A 75 -6.44 3.79 -20.68
CA LEU A 75 -7.27 3.69 -21.87
C LEU A 75 -6.49 4.11 -23.12
N GLN A 76 -5.78 5.24 -23.10
CA GLN A 76 -4.97 5.69 -24.23
C GLN A 76 -3.89 4.65 -24.61
N ASN A 77 -3.19 4.10 -23.62
CA ASN A 77 -2.20 3.05 -23.85
C ASN A 77 -2.82 1.78 -24.46
N ALA A 78 -4.03 1.40 -24.03
CA ALA A 78 -4.74 0.26 -24.60
C ALA A 78 -5.15 0.51 -26.06
N THR A 79 -5.65 1.71 -26.37
CA THR A 79 -6.02 2.08 -27.75
C THR A 79 -4.79 2.13 -28.68
N GLU A 80 -3.67 2.66 -28.20
CA GLU A 80 -2.40 2.67 -28.93
C GLU A 80 -1.88 1.26 -29.20
N ALA A 81 -1.99 0.35 -28.22
CA ALA A 81 -1.59 -1.05 -28.38
C ALA A 81 -2.43 -1.77 -29.45
N VAL A 82 -3.74 -1.49 -29.53
CA VAL A 82 -4.61 -2.05 -30.58
C VAL A 82 -4.26 -1.46 -31.95
N GLY A 83 -4.00 -0.15 -32.02
CA GLY A 83 -3.65 0.55 -33.26
C GLY A 83 -2.30 0.13 -33.87
N GLN A 84 -1.35 -0.32 -33.05
CA GLN A 84 -0.04 -0.79 -33.53
C GLN A 84 -0.07 -2.18 -34.21
N GLY A 85 -1.25 -2.80 -34.29
CA GLY A 85 -1.45 -4.04 -35.02
C GLY A 85 -0.91 -5.24 -34.25
N LEU A 86 -1.80 -6.15 -33.87
CA LEU A 86 -1.42 -7.53 -33.59
C LEU A 86 -0.51 -8.02 -34.73
N PRO A 87 0.63 -8.67 -34.42
CA PRO A 87 1.47 -9.26 -35.46
C PRO A 87 0.56 -10.18 -36.28
N LYS A 88 0.36 -9.83 -37.56
CA LYS A 88 -0.43 -10.62 -38.50
C LYS A 88 0.21 -12.01 -38.56
N SER A 89 -0.29 -12.95 -37.77
CA SER A 89 0.02 -14.36 -37.92
C SER A 89 -0.57 -14.78 -39.27
N ASN A 90 0.31 -14.91 -40.26
CA ASN A 90 -0.03 -15.36 -41.61
C ASN A 90 -0.73 -16.74 -41.54
N PRO A 91 -2.04 -16.86 -41.86
CA PRO A 91 -2.72 -18.14 -41.91
C PRO A 91 -2.58 -18.70 -43.33
N ALA A 92 -1.34 -18.99 -43.74
CA ALA A 92 -1.09 -19.56 -45.07
C ALA A 92 0.21 -20.36 -45.08
N LYS A 93 0.18 -21.55 -44.45
CA LYS A 93 0.97 -22.75 -44.80
C LYS A 93 0.65 -23.88 -43.82
N GLN A 94 -0.50 -24.51 -44.00
CA GLN A 94 -0.80 -25.82 -43.42
C GLN A 94 -1.30 -26.73 -44.53
N LYS A 95 -0.36 -27.27 -45.32
CA LYS A 95 -0.57 -28.45 -46.15
C LYS A 95 0.71 -29.29 -46.17
N GLN A 96 0.57 -30.48 -45.59
CA GLN A 96 1.19 -31.76 -45.98
C GLN A 96 2.67 -31.74 -46.38
N SER A 97 3.54 -32.25 -45.49
CA SER A 97 4.65 -33.10 -45.93
C SER A 97 5.04 -34.10 -44.85
N THR A 98 4.87 -35.36 -45.20
CA THR A 98 5.51 -36.56 -44.67
C THR A 98 7.00 -36.37 -44.36
N LEU A 99 7.43 -37.05 -43.28
CA LEU A 99 8.75 -37.68 -43.09
C LEU A 99 9.91 -37.14 -43.96
N ASN A 100 10.79 -36.34 -43.36
CA ASN A 100 12.23 -36.62 -43.44
C ASN A 100 13.01 -35.89 -42.34
N PHE A 101 13.80 -36.68 -41.62
CA PHE A 101 14.82 -36.29 -40.67
C PHE A 101 15.82 -35.34 -41.33
N GLY A 102 15.94 -34.12 -40.81
CA GLY A 102 16.90 -33.12 -41.28
C GLY A 102 17.21 -32.13 -40.17
N GLN A 103 18.28 -32.39 -39.43
CA GLN A 103 18.83 -31.52 -38.40
C GLN A 103 18.98 -30.08 -38.92
N THR A 104 18.29 -29.13 -38.30
CA THR A 104 18.65 -27.70 -38.39
C THR A 104 18.86 -27.14 -37.00
N SER A 105 20.06 -26.59 -36.82
CA SER A 105 20.64 -26.11 -35.58
C SER A 105 19.88 -24.93 -34.99
N LYS A 106 19.47 -25.06 -33.72
CA LYS A 106 19.10 -23.93 -32.86
C LYS A 106 20.28 -22.95 -32.79
N PRO A 107 20.06 -21.62 -32.89
CA PRO A 107 21.13 -20.66 -32.68
C PRO A 107 21.56 -20.71 -31.21
N LYS A 108 22.76 -21.26 -30.97
CA LYS A 108 23.47 -21.15 -29.69
C LYS A 108 23.69 -19.67 -29.40
N THR A 109 22.92 -19.11 -28.48
CA THR A 109 23.31 -17.89 -27.78
C THR A 109 24.55 -18.21 -26.96
N THR A 110 25.67 -17.63 -27.35
CA THR A 110 26.95 -17.83 -26.66
C THR A 110 26.87 -17.27 -25.24
N PRO A 111 27.38 -17.99 -24.22
CA PRO A 111 27.32 -17.58 -22.81
C PRO A 111 27.81 -16.15 -22.53
N ASP A 112 28.70 -15.64 -23.39
CA ASP A 112 29.33 -14.32 -23.26
C ASP A 112 28.35 -13.14 -23.35
N THR A 113 27.24 -13.27 -24.09
CA THR A 113 26.28 -12.14 -24.21
C THR A 113 25.43 -11.97 -22.96
N LYS A 114 25.09 -13.07 -22.27
CA LYS A 114 24.33 -13.01 -21.02
C LYS A 114 25.19 -12.51 -19.86
N ALA A 115 26.45 -12.93 -19.79
CA ALA A 115 27.42 -12.43 -18.82
C ALA A 115 27.74 -10.94 -19.04
N SER A 116 27.89 -10.50 -20.29
CA SER A 116 28.11 -9.10 -20.65
C SER A 116 26.94 -8.19 -20.24
N TYR A 117 25.70 -8.65 -20.43
CA TYR A 117 24.51 -7.93 -20.00
C TYR A 117 24.44 -7.78 -18.47
N ILE A 118 24.65 -8.87 -17.74
CA ILE A 118 24.66 -8.88 -16.27
C ILE A 118 25.77 -7.96 -15.72
N ARG A 119 26.94 -7.92 -16.37
CA ARG A 119 28.05 -7.04 -16.00
C ARG A 119 27.70 -5.56 -16.21
N LYS A 120 27.13 -5.20 -17.37
CA LYS A 120 26.68 -3.83 -17.65
C LYS A 120 25.59 -3.36 -16.68
N GLU A 121 24.68 -4.24 -16.31
CA GLU A 121 23.60 -3.92 -15.37
C GLU A 121 24.11 -3.73 -13.94
N ARG A 122 25.07 -4.57 -13.49
CA ARG A 122 25.77 -4.38 -12.21
C ARG A 122 26.53 -3.05 -12.16
N GLU A 123 27.22 -2.70 -13.24
CA GLU A 123 28.02 -1.47 -13.33
C GLU A 123 27.13 -0.22 -13.32
N ALA A 124 26.01 -0.24 -14.06
CA ALA A 124 25.01 0.82 -14.03
C ALA A 124 24.33 0.97 -12.65
N ARG A 125 24.20 -0.11 -11.88
CA ARG A 125 23.68 -0.07 -10.51
C ARG A 125 24.70 0.51 -9.53
N TRP A 126 25.97 0.21 -9.71
CA TRP A 126 27.06 0.74 -8.90
C TRP A 126 27.29 2.24 -9.12
N GLN A 127 27.24 2.71 -10.37
CA GLN A 127 27.31 4.14 -10.69
C GLN A 127 26.14 4.95 -10.09
N ARG A 128 24.94 4.37 -10.02
CA ARG A 128 23.78 4.98 -9.35
C ARG A 128 24.01 5.12 -7.85
N LEU A 129 24.62 4.12 -7.20
CA LEU A 129 24.95 4.18 -5.77
C LEU A 129 26.01 5.25 -5.46
N GLN A 130 27.06 5.36 -6.28
CA GLN A 130 28.07 6.42 -6.11
C GLN A 130 27.49 7.83 -6.29
N THR A 131 26.52 7.98 -7.21
CA THR A 131 25.82 9.26 -7.41
C THR A 131 24.98 9.62 -6.19
N PHE A 132 24.32 8.63 -5.59
CA PHE A 132 23.54 8.79 -4.37
C PHE A 132 24.41 9.15 -3.15
N GLU A 133 25.57 8.51 -2.97
CA GLU A 133 26.52 8.85 -1.90
C GLU A 133 27.10 10.26 -2.06
N LYS A 134 27.40 10.69 -3.29
CA LYS A 134 27.82 12.08 -3.56
C LYS A 134 26.71 13.09 -3.27
N PHE A 135 25.45 12.72 -3.50
CA PHE A 135 24.30 13.54 -3.18
C PHE A 135 24.07 13.63 -1.67
N SER A 136 24.12 12.51 -0.95
CA SER A 136 23.94 12.48 0.51
C SER A 136 25.05 13.22 1.25
N GLY A 137 26.30 13.12 0.77
CA GLY A 137 27.43 13.88 1.32
C GLY A 137 27.26 15.39 1.14
N LYS A 138 26.79 15.84 -0.03
CA LYS A 138 26.49 17.27 -0.26
C LYS A 138 25.29 17.77 0.55
N PHE A 139 24.28 16.93 0.71
CA PHE A 139 23.10 17.23 1.52
C PHE A 139 23.48 17.41 3.01
N ASN A 140 24.27 16.49 3.57
CA ASN A 140 24.80 16.62 4.94
C ASN A 140 25.74 17.82 5.11
N ALA A 141 26.52 18.17 4.09
CA ALA A 141 27.40 19.34 4.14
C ALA A 141 26.62 20.67 4.13
N MET A 142 25.54 20.77 3.34
CA MET A 142 24.64 21.94 3.38
C MET A 142 23.99 22.09 4.75
N PHE A 143 23.45 20.99 5.28
CA PHE A 143 22.70 20.99 6.54
C PHE A 143 23.57 21.38 7.75
N ASN A 144 24.83 20.93 7.79
CA ASN A 144 25.75 21.28 8.88
C ASN A 144 26.34 22.70 8.75
N SER A 145 26.29 23.31 7.55
CA SER A 145 26.80 24.68 7.35
C SER A 145 25.81 25.76 7.81
N GLU A 146 24.51 25.47 7.85
CA GLU A 146 23.46 26.45 8.22
C GLU A 146 23.19 26.55 9.73
N TYR A 147 23.74 25.66 10.57
CA TYR A 147 23.40 25.61 12.00
C TYR A 147 24.57 25.80 12.98
N SER A 148 25.75 26.22 12.53
CA SER A 148 26.91 26.45 13.41
C SER A 148 27.06 27.91 13.90
N GLY A 149 25.95 28.62 14.10
CA GLY A 149 25.93 30.02 14.54
C GLY A 149 25.39 30.25 15.96
N GLY A 150 26.23 30.03 16.98
CA GLY A 150 26.20 30.75 18.27
C GLY A 150 25.19 30.36 19.36
N TYR A 151 25.67 29.85 20.52
CA TYR A 151 25.72 30.55 21.81
C TYR A 151 26.05 29.59 23.00
N PHE A 152 27.14 29.92 23.68
CA PHE A 152 27.44 29.88 25.13
C PHE A 152 27.46 28.61 26.02
N ASN A 153 28.59 28.52 26.73
CA ASN A 153 28.96 27.66 27.86
C ASN A 153 28.11 27.86 29.13
N PHE A 154 27.84 26.79 29.90
CA PHE A 154 27.88 26.79 31.37
C PHE A 154 28.03 25.35 31.97
N LEU A 155 29.19 25.13 32.60
CA LEU A 155 29.58 24.33 33.77
C LEU A 155 28.77 23.09 34.29
N ASP A 156 29.49 21.97 34.35
CA ASP A 156 29.82 21.08 35.50
C ASP A 156 28.77 20.40 36.42
N LYS A 157 28.79 19.04 36.32
CA LYS A 157 28.65 17.95 37.34
C LYS A 157 27.25 17.49 37.81
N PRO A 158 27.13 16.27 38.39
CA PRO A 158 27.81 14.99 38.10
C PRO A 158 26.81 13.80 37.91
N ALA A 159 27.37 12.63 37.56
CA ALA A 159 26.71 11.35 37.30
C ALA A 159 25.98 10.72 38.51
N ILE A 160 25.04 9.78 38.23
CA ILE A 160 24.62 8.53 38.95
C ILE A 160 23.13 8.18 38.59
N PRO A 161 22.66 6.91 38.53
CA PRO A 161 23.12 5.70 37.84
C PRO A 161 22.01 5.12 36.90
N ARG A 162 22.30 3.98 36.25
CA ARG A 162 21.35 3.19 35.46
C ARG A 162 20.13 2.72 36.27
N LEU A 163 18.93 2.94 35.74
CA LEU A 163 17.70 2.21 36.11
C LEU A 163 17.06 1.58 34.87
N THR A 164 16.64 0.35 35.07
CA THR A 164 16.20 -0.65 34.10
C THR A 164 14.76 -0.46 33.63
N HIS A 165 14.52 -0.88 32.38
CA HIS A 165 13.27 -1.35 31.79
C HIS A 165 12.01 -1.33 32.67
N VAL A 166 11.07 -0.46 32.28
CA VAL A 166 9.59 -0.48 32.36
C VAL A 166 9.21 1.00 32.53
N ASP A 167 8.79 1.69 31.46
CA ASP A 167 8.06 2.99 31.50
C ASP A 167 7.86 3.58 30.09
N HIS A 168 7.08 2.89 29.23
CA HIS A 168 6.65 3.44 27.93
C HIS A 168 5.13 3.56 27.77
N CYS A 169 4.35 3.26 28.81
CA CYS A 169 2.90 3.48 28.80
C CYS A 169 2.49 4.86 29.37
N GLU A 170 3.33 5.52 30.17
CA GLU A 170 2.95 6.77 30.85
C GLU A 170 3.14 8.05 30.01
N LYS A 171 3.99 8.02 28.97
CA LYS A 171 4.32 9.23 28.20
C LYS A 171 3.18 9.73 27.30
N GLY A 172 2.25 8.85 26.88
CA GLY A 172 1.05 9.25 26.14
C GLY A 172 0.04 10.01 27.01
N ILE A 173 -0.14 9.55 28.26
CA ILE A 173 -1.08 10.14 29.23
C ILE A 173 -0.58 11.50 29.73
N CYS A 174 0.74 11.69 29.84
CA CYS A 174 1.32 12.99 30.21
C CYS A 174 1.08 14.10 29.17
N ASN A 175 0.99 13.77 27.88
CA ASN A 175 0.87 14.78 26.82
C ASN A 175 -0.55 15.32 26.65
N THR A 176 -1.58 14.46 26.78
CA THR A 176 -2.98 14.89 26.81
C THR A 176 -3.29 15.71 28.06
N LYS A 177 -2.68 15.37 29.20
CA LYS A 177 -2.78 16.16 30.43
C LYS A 177 -2.19 17.55 30.27
N ARG A 178 -1.00 17.67 29.67
CA ARG A 178 -0.34 18.97 29.43
C ARG A 178 -1.12 19.87 28.46
N LEU A 179 -1.64 19.32 27.36
CA LEU A 179 -2.45 20.09 26.40
C LEU A 179 -3.77 20.54 27.03
N LYS A 180 -4.39 19.67 27.86
CA LYS A 180 -5.55 20.04 28.66
C LYS A 180 -5.23 21.21 29.61
N ASP A 181 -4.11 21.15 30.31
CA ASP A 181 -3.68 22.22 31.22
C ASP A 181 -3.40 23.54 30.47
N GLU A 182 -2.87 23.49 29.24
CA GLU A 182 -2.64 24.66 28.37
C GLU A 182 -3.96 25.28 27.86
N ILE A 183 -4.92 24.46 27.42
CA ILE A 183 -6.27 24.94 27.01
C ILE A 183 -7.05 25.49 28.21
N GLU A 184 -7.00 24.83 29.38
CA GLU A 184 -7.65 25.31 30.60
C GLU A 184 -7.03 26.63 31.08
N LYS A 185 -5.72 26.79 30.92
CA LYS A 185 -5.01 28.05 31.17
C LYS A 185 -5.48 29.16 30.23
N GLU A 186 -5.57 28.91 28.92
CA GLU A 186 -6.01 29.91 27.94
C GLU A 186 -7.47 30.33 28.14
N ILE A 187 -8.35 29.38 28.50
CA ILE A 187 -9.73 29.66 28.90
C ILE A 187 -9.77 30.53 30.17
N THR A 188 -8.91 30.25 31.15
CA THR A 188 -8.83 30.99 32.41
C THR A 188 -8.30 32.41 32.19
N GLU A 189 -7.28 32.57 31.36
CA GLU A 189 -6.72 33.87 30.98
C GLU A 189 -7.75 34.70 30.19
N SER A 190 -8.47 34.09 29.26
CA SER A 190 -9.56 34.74 28.51
C SER A 190 -10.70 35.19 29.43
N LYS A 191 -11.07 34.40 30.44
CA LYS A 191 -12.05 34.78 31.47
C LYS A 191 -11.55 35.93 32.35
N GLY A 192 -10.26 35.96 32.68
CA GLY A 192 -9.63 37.04 33.44
C GLY A 192 -9.62 38.38 32.70
N LEU A 193 -9.36 38.36 31.39
CA LEU A 193 -9.38 39.55 30.53
C LEU A 193 -10.80 40.14 30.40
N LEU A 194 -11.82 39.30 30.36
CA LEU A 194 -13.23 39.73 30.31
C LEU A 194 -13.71 40.37 31.61
N GLY A 195 -13.14 39.98 32.76
CA GLY A 195 -13.49 40.52 34.08
C GLY A 195 -13.12 41.99 34.29
N ASN A 196 -12.22 42.56 33.48
CA ASN A 196 -11.75 43.95 33.62
C ASN A 196 -12.43 44.93 32.64
N CYS A 197 -13.28 44.45 31.73
CA CYS A 197 -13.99 45.26 30.74
C CYS A 197 -15.48 45.44 31.12
N PHE A 198 -15.77 45.89 32.35
CA PHE A 198 -17.15 46.17 32.76
C PHE A 198 -17.59 47.57 32.32
N GLY A 199 -18.41 47.63 31.28
CA GLY A 199 -19.11 48.87 30.95
C GLY A 199 -20.16 48.86 29.85
N SER A 200 -20.10 48.00 28.82
CA SER A 200 -20.92 48.35 27.62
C SER A 200 -21.54 47.24 26.78
N ASP A 201 -21.28 45.94 26.98
CA ASP A 201 -21.90 44.97 26.05
C ASP A 201 -22.23 43.58 26.63
N MET A 202 -23.31 43.51 27.39
CA MET A 202 -23.89 42.24 27.88
C MET A 202 -24.33 41.29 26.76
N LYS A 203 -24.53 41.77 25.52
CA LYS A 203 -24.90 40.91 24.39
C LYS A 203 -23.69 40.14 23.84
N ALA A 204 -22.54 40.80 23.77
CA ALA A 204 -21.29 40.17 23.33
C ALA A 204 -20.85 39.04 24.27
N THR A 205 -20.98 39.24 25.59
CA THR A 205 -20.63 38.21 26.58
C THR A 205 -21.56 37.00 26.54
N LYS A 206 -22.86 37.19 26.28
CA LYS A 206 -23.80 36.07 26.14
C LYS A 206 -23.49 35.20 24.91
N ASN A 207 -23.20 35.82 23.77
CA ASN A 207 -22.83 35.09 22.53
C ASN A 207 -21.52 34.32 22.73
N MET A 208 -20.52 34.94 23.36
CA MET A 208 -19.24 34.27 23.61
C MET A 208 -19.38 33.08 24.57
N ASN A 209 -20.21 33.18 25.61
CA ASN A 209 -20.48 32.05 26.51
C ASN A 209 -21.20 30.88 25.82
N GLU A 210 -22.10 31.17 24.88
CA GLU A 210 -22.77 30.15 24.07
C GLU A 210 -21.78 29.44 23.13
N GLN A 211 -20.87 30.20 22.50
CA GLN A 211 -19.78 29.63 21.72
C GLN A 211 -18.85 28.75 22.55
N ILE A 212 -18.43 29.20 23.74
CA ILE A 212 -17.61 28.41 24.66
C ILE A 212 -18.32 27.11 25.05
N SER A 213 -19.62 27.16 25.34
CA SER A 213 -20.43 25.97 25.65
C SER A 213 -20.47 24.99 24.48
N ASN A 214 -20.64 25.49 23.25
CA ASN A 214 -20.64 24.66 22.04
C ASN A 214 -19.27 24.00 21.80
N TYR A 215 -18.17 24.73 21.99
CA TYR A 215 -16.82 24.17 21.90
C TYR A 215 -16.57 23.10 22.96
N GLN A 216 -17.01 23.31 24.20
CA GLN A 216 -16.88 22.31 25.28
C GLN A 216 -17.65 21.03 24.96
N SER A 217 -18.88 21.14 24.43
CA SER A 217 -19.67 20.00 23.97
C SER A 217 -18.95 19.24 22.84
N HIS A 218 -18.40 19.95 21.87
CA HIS A 218 -17.66 19.33 20.76
C HIS A 218 -16.41 18.59 21.24
N LEU A 219 -15.62 19.17 22.15
CA LEU A 219 -14.46 18.51 22.75
C LEU A 219 -14.83 17.26 23.55
N GLN A 220 -15.99 17.26 24.23
CA GLN A 220 -16.48 16.08 24.94
C GLN A 220 -16.85 14.95 23.96
N ASN A 221 -17.48 15.28 22.83
CA ASN A 221 -17.80 14.30 21.78
C ASN A 221 -16.54 13.70 21.15
N LEU A 222 -15.50 14.51 20.91
CA LEU A 222 -14.21 14.03 20.42
C LEU A 222 -13.52 13.09 21.40
N ARG A 223 -13.58 13.36 22.71
CA ARG A 223 -13.07 12.44 23.75
C ARG A 223 -13.78 11.09 23.74
N LEU A 224 -15.11 11.10 23.63
CA LEU A 224 -15.90 9.87 23.55
C LEU A 224 -15.57 9.07 22.29
N LEU A 225 -15.27 9.74 21.17
CA LEU A 225 -14.87 9.08 19.94
C LEU A 225 -13.48 8.45 20.07
N ASP A 226 -12.51 9.16 20.66
CA ASP A 226 -11.16 8.64 20.91
C ASP A 226 -11.17 7.41 21.83
N GLU A 227 -11.98 7.44 22.89
CA GLU A 227 -12.19 6.27 23.76
C GLU A 227 -12.77 5.06 23.00
N LYS A 228 -13.76 5.29 22.13
CA LYS A 228 -14.33 4.22 21.27
C LYS A 228 -13.29 3.66 20.30
N VAL A 229 -12.48 4.52 19.67
CA VAL A 229 -11.40 4.10 18.77
C VAL A 229 -10.36 3.27 19.53
N GLY A 230 -9.99 3.67 20.75
CA GLY A 230 -9.08 2.91 21.60
C GLY A 230 -9.60 1.51 21.93
N VAL A 231 -10.88 1.38 22.29
CA VAL A 231 -11.53 0.08 22.55
C VAL A 231 -11.55 -0.80 21.30
N ASN A 232 -11.88 -0.22 20.14
CA ASN A 232 -11.92 -0.97 18.88
C ASN A 232 -10.53 -1.43 18.43
N LEU A 233 -9.49 -0.62 18.68
CA LEU A 233 -8.11 -1.01 18.40
C LEU A 233 -7.68 -2.20 19.27
N GLN A 234 -8.02 -2.21 20.56
CA GLN A 234 -7.73 -3.34 21.45
C GLN A 234 -8.45 -4.63 21.00
N LYS A 235 -9.71 -4.53 20.56
CA LYS A 235 -10.46 -5.66 19.99
C LYS A 235 -9.81 -6.21 18.71
N LEU A 236 -9.34 -5.33 17.83
CA LEU A 236 -8.62 -5.71 16.61
C LEU A 236 -7.31 -6.43 16.94
N GLU A 237 -6.52 -5.89 17.87
CA GLU A 237 -5.26 -6.51 18.30
C GLU A 237 -5.49 -7.90 18.92
N ALA A 238 -6.54 -8.07 19.73
CA ALA A 238 -6.94 -9.35 20.29
C ALA A 238 -7.34 -10.36 19.19
N THR A 239 -8.10 -9.91 18.18
CA THR A 239 -8.52 -10.74 17.04
C THR A 239 -7.32 -11.18 16.20
N LEU A 240 -6.40 -10.26 15.90
CA LEU A 240 -5.15 -10.57 15.20
C LEU A 240 -4.27 -11.54 15.99
N ALA A 241 -4.20 -11.39 17.32
CA ALA A 241 -3.48 -12.33 18.18
C ALA A 241 -4.11 -13.73 18.14
N HIS A 242 -5.44 -13.82 18.12
CA HIS A 242 -6.17 -15.09 17.98
C HIS A 242 -5.91 -15.75 16.62
N LEU A 243 -6.01 -14.99 15.51
CA LEU A 243 -5.75 -15.50 14.16
C LEU A 243 -4.30 -16.02 14.02
N ARG A 244 -3.32 -15.34 14.61
CA ARG A 244 -1.93 -15.82 14.65
C ARG A 244 -1.80 -17.15 15.40
N LYS A 245 -2.51 -17.34 16.51
CA LYS A 245 -2.52 -18.61 17.25
C LYS A 245 -3.16 -19.73 16.42
N VAL A 246 -4.30 -19.48 15.79
CA VAL A 246 -4.99 -20.45 14.92
C VAL A 246 -4.06 -20.86 13.76
N PHE A 247 -3.44 -19.89 13.08
CA PHE A 247 -2.50 -20.17 12.00
C PHE A 247 -1.34 -21.07 12.44
N VAL A 248 -0.73 -20.79 13.59
CA VAL A 248 0.35 -21.64 14.14
C VAL A 248 -0.14 -23.05 14.42
N LEU A 249 -1.34 -23.22 15.00
CA LEU A 249 -1.91 -24.54 15.27
C LEU A 249 -2.22 -25.31 13.99
N THR A 250 -2.78 -24.66 12.97
CA THR A 250 -3.09 -25.28 11.67
C THR A 250 -1.82 -25.69 10.92
N VAL A 251 -0.76 -24.88 10.97
CA VAL A 251 0.54 -25.24 10.38
C VAL A 251 1.20 -26.40 11.15
N GLN A 252 1.10 -26.40 12.48
CA GLN A 252 1.66 -27.47 13.31
C GLN A 252 0.90 -28.79 13.16
N SER A 253 -0.43 -28.78 13.04
CA SER A 253 -1.22 -29.99 12.82
C SER A 253 -0.92 -30.64 11.47
N ARG A 254 -0.76 -29.83 10.40
CA ARG A 254 -0.32 -30.31 9.08
C ARG A 254 1.10 -30.88 9.08
N SER A 255 1.97 -30.45 10.00
CA SER A 255 3.35 -30.95 10.08
C SER A 255 3.50 -32.32 10.75
N LYS A 256 2.47 -32.81 11.47
CA LYS A 256 2.52 -34.08 12.22
C LYS A 256 1.89 -35.27 11.48
N SER A 257 1.23 -35.04 10.34
CA SER A 257 0.72 -36.07 9.46
C SER A 257 1.65 -36.19 8.25
N THR A 258 2.65 -37.07 8.33
CA THR A 258 3.26 -37.82 7.21
C THR A 258 4.53 -38.53 7.70
N ASN A 259 4.37 -39.80 8.07
CA ASN A 259 5.46 -40.76 8.26
C ASN A 259 6.14 -41.19 6.93
N SER A 260 5.99 -40.44 5.84
CA SER A 260 6.66 -40.69 4.56
C SER A 260 7.76 -39.65 4.30
N ARG A 261 8.82 -39.68 5.11
CA ARG A 261 9.85 -38.63 5.06
C ARG A 261 11.27 -39.18 5.09
N LYS A 262 11.69 -39.75 3.97
CA LYS A 262 13.12 -39.77 3.56
C LYS A 262 13.43 -38.99 2.26
N LYS A 263 12.45 -38.65 1.41
CA LYS A 263 12.69 -37.91 0.14
C LYS A 263 12.46 -36.37 0.15
N LYS A 264 12.05 -35.72 1.26
CA LYS A 264 11.63 -34.29 1.27
C LYS A 264 12.47 -33.33 2.13
N GLU A 265 13.67 -33.69 2.55
CA GLU A 265 14.47 -32.85 3.45
C GLU A 265 15.06 -31.59 2.77
N GLY A 266 15.47 -31.68 1.50
CA GLY A 266 16.03 -30.53 0.77
C GLY A 266 15.05 -29.36 0.57
N LYS A 267 13.78 -29.66 0.25
CA LYS A 267 12.75 -28.63 0.03
C LYS A 267 12.36 -27.90 1.32
N HIS A 268 12.46 -28.55 2.48
CA HIS A 268 12.16 -27.93 3.77
C HIS A 268 13.29 -26.97 4.20
N LYS A 269 14.57 -27.39 4.07
CA LYS A 269 15.72 -26.51 4.38
C LYS A 269 15.72 -25.25 3.52
N ALA A 270 15.40 -25.34 2.23
CA ALA A 270 15.27 -24.18 1.33
C ALA A 270 14.14 -23.23 1.76
N ARG A 271 12.97 -23.77 2.15
CA ARG A 271 11.84 -22.97 2.65
C ARG A 271 12.16 -22.27 3.98
N VAL A 272 12.83 -22.95 4.91
CA VAL A 272 13.26 -22.37 6.19
C VAL A 272 14.30 -21.26 5.97
N ALA A 273 15.25 -21.45 5.06
CA ALA A 273 16.23 -20.43 4.70
C ALA A 273 15.58 -19.18 4.08
N LYS A 274 14.59 -19.37 3.17
CA LYS A 274 13.82 -18.28 2.57
C LYS A 274 13.05 -17.48 3.63
N HIS A 275 12.40 -18.16 4.57
CA HIS A 275 11.68 -17.51 5.67
C HIS A 275 12.62 -16.73 6.61
N LYS A 276 13.75 -17.31 7.01
CA LYS A 276 14.77 -16.59 7.83
C LYS A 276 15.28 -15.32 7.15
N ARG A 277 15.51 -15.34 5.83
CA ARG A 277 15.91 -14.15 5.05
C ARG A 277 14.82 -13.08 5.04
N ALA A 278 13.55 -13.47 4.86
CA ALA A 278 12.42 -12.54 4.89
C ALA A 278 12.26 -11.87 6.27
N VAL A 279 12.40 -12.64 7.36
CA VAL A 279 12.35 -12.12 8.74
C VAL A 279 13.50 -11.14 9.02
N LYS A 280 14.72 -11.43 8.55
CA LYS A 280 15.87 -10.53 8.70
C LYS A 280 15.68 -9.22 7.93
N SER A 281 15.15 -9.29 6.71
CA SER A 281 14.79 -8.12 5.89
C SER A 281 13.73 -7.24 6.56
N ALA A 282 12.65 -7.85 7.07
CA ALA A 282 11.61 -7.13 7.80
C ALA A 282 12.12 -6.44 9.08
N LYS A 283 13.10 -7.06 9.77
CA LYS A 283 13.74 -6.46 10.96
C LYS A 283 14.60 -5.23 10.59
N GLN A 284 15.31 -5.28 9.47
CA GLN A 284 16.07 -4.13 8.95
C GLN A 284 15.14 -2.99 8.54
N ILE A 285 14.04 -3.28 7.83
CA ILE A 285 13.04 -2.27 7.46
C ILE A 285 12.47 -1.58 8.71
N ARG A 286 12.13 -2.33 9.77
CA ARG A 286 11.66 -1.75 11.05
C ARG A 286 12.69 -0.86 11.74
N GLN A 287 13.98 -1.18 11.62
CA GLN A 287 15.04 -0.34 12.16
C GLN A 287 15.17 0.98 11.39
N HIS A 288 14.99 0.95 10.07
CA HIS A 288 14.97 2.18 9.25
C HIS A 288 13.73 3.04 9.52
N VAL A 289 12.55 2.45 9.73
CA VAL A 289 11.33 3.19 10.09
C VAL A 289 11.47 3.89 11.46
N LYS A 290 12.10 3.23 12.44
CA LYS A 290 12.38 3.83 13.76
C LYS A 290 13.26 5.09 13.72
N ILE A 291 14.05 5.28 12.67
CA ILE A 291 14.90 6.46 12.50
C ILE A 291 14.09 7.64 11.90
N SER A 292 12.98 7.35 11.21
CA SER A 292 12.09 8.36 10.63
C SER A 292 11.14 9.01 11.64
N ASP A 293 10.87 8.36 12.78
CA ASP A 293 9.98 8.88 13.84
C ASP A 293 10.60 10.02 14.68
N SER A 294 11.82 10.47 14.35
CA SER A 294 12.61 11.45 15.10
C SER A 294 12.43 12.92 14.64
N LEU A 295 11.47 13.24 13.76
CA LEU A 295 11.29 14.58 13.19
C LEU A 295 9.91 15.18 13.52
N GLN A 296 9.91 16.11 14.50
CA GLN A 296 9.01 17.27 14.76
C GLN A 296 7.48 17.07 14.67
N TRP A 297 6.69 17.02 15.76
CA TRP A 297 6.26 18.07 16.73
C TRP A 297 5.57 19.30 16.09
N THR A 298 4.23 19.20 15.92
CA THR A 298 3.14 20.14 16.33
C THR A 298 1.83 19.91 15.54
N ASN A 299 1.30 18.68 15.48
CA ASN A 299 -0.02 18.37 14.85
C ASN A 299 -0.65 17.05 15.39
N ASN A 300 -0.54 16.80 16.70
CA ASN A 300 -0.65 15.44 17.24
C ASN A 300 -2.03 14.77 17.13
N ASP A 301 -3.15 15.49 17.18
CA ASP A 301 -4.47 14.83 17.19
C ASP A 301 -4.99 14.51 15.79
N ILE A 302 -4.80 15.41 14.83
CA ILE A 302 -5.14 15.16 13.42
C ILE A 302 -4.22 14.07 12.86
N ASN A 303 -2.92 14.14 13.17
CA ASN A 303 -1.97 13.12 12.74
C ASN A 303 -2.24 11.77 13.42
N SER A 304 -2.73 11.73 14.67
CA SER A 304 -3.09 10.47 15.34
C SER A 304 -4.28 9.79 14.65
N ILE A 305 -5.32 10.56 14.30
CA ILE A 305 -6.49 10.04 13.58
C ILE A 305 -6.08 9.54 12.17
N GLU A 306 -5.30 10.32 11.43
CA GLU A 306 -4.81 9.93 10.10
C GLU A 306 -3.87 8.72 10.15
N LEU A 307 -2.97 8.66 11.13
CA LEU A 307 -2.10 7.52 11.35
C LEU A 307 -2.91 6.26 11.71
N ASN A 308 -3.96 6.38 12.50
CA ASN A 308 -4.85 5.27 12.83
C ASN A 308 -5.66 4.82 11.61
N LYS A 309 -6.16 5.75 10.78
CA LYS A 309 -6.78 5.42 9.48
C LYS A 309 -5.81 4.66 8.57
N LEU A 310 -4.55 5.08 8.51
CA LEU A 310 -3.53 4.42 7.68
C LEU A 310 -3.19 3.01 8.19
N LYS A 311 -3.06 2.83 9.52
CA LYS A 311 -2.87 1.50 10.14
C LYS A 311 -4.03 0.58 9.82
N ILE A 312 -5.26 1.06 9.93
CA ILE A 312 -6.48 0.32 9.59
C ILE A 312 -6.48 -0.09 8.12
N LYS A 313 -6.18 0.85 7.19
CA LYS A 313 -6.07 0.56 5.76
C LYS A 313 -5.03 -0.52 5.45
N HIS A 314 -3.87 -0.47 6.11
CA HIS A 314 -2.83 -1.48 5.96
C HIS A 314 -3.27 -2.86 6.48
N HIS A 315 -3.98 -2.91 7.61
CA HIS A 315 -4.55 -4.16 8.14
C HIS A 315 -5.61 -4.76 7.21
N LEU A 316 -6.51 -3.93 6.67
CA LEU A 316 -7.51 -4.34 5.68
C LEU A 316 -6.87 -4.92 4.43
N HIS A 317 -5.82 -4.28 3.91
CA HIS A 317 -5.11 -4.79 2.74
C HIS A 317 -4.42 -6.14 3.02
N GLY A 318 -3.85 -6.31 4.21
CA GLY A 318 -3.29 -7.60 4.65
C GLY A 318 -4.33 -8.71 4.74
N LEU A 319 -5.54 -8.40 5.24
CA LEU A 319 -6.65 -9.35 5.31
C LEU A 319 -7.20 -9.69 3.92
N LYS A 320 -7.35 -8.69 3.04
CA LYS A 320 -7.75 -8.89 1.65
C LYS A 320 -6.77 -9.81 0.92
N TYR A 321 -5.47 -9.56 1.06
CA TYR A 321 -4.44 -10.44 0.51
C TYR A 321 -4.57 -11.88 1.04
N ILE A 322 -4.79 -12.06 2.35
CA ILE A 322 -4.99 -13.39 2.94
C ILE A 322 -6.23 -14.10 2.33
N LEU A 323 -7.33 -13.38 2.10
CA LEU A 323 -8.56 -13.91 1.50
C LEU A 323 -8.40 -14.29 0.02
N GLU A 324 -7.58 -13.53 -0.72
CA GLU A 324 -7.30 -13.73 -2.14
C GLU A 324 -6.29 -14.85 -2.42
N ASN A 325 -5.49 -15.27 -1.42
CA ASN A 325 -4.58 -16.40 -1.60
C ASN A 325 -5.30 -17.74 -1.42
N ASP A 326 -4.94 -18.71 -2.24
CA ASP A 326 -5.63 -20.02 -2.35
C ASP A 326 -5.44 -20.98 -1.18
N ASP A 327 -4.68 -20.59 -0.16
CA ASP A 327 -4.30 -21.47 0.94
C ASP A 327 -5.38 -21.63 2.03
N LEU A 328 -6.47 -20.84 1.98
CA LEU A 328 -7.59 -20.93 2.92
C LEU A 328 -8.72 -21.79 2.36
N ASP A 329 -9.24 -22.69 3.19
CA ASP A 329 -10.48 -23.40 2.90
C ASP A 329 -11.66 -22.43 2.84
N GLN A 330 -12.68 -22.78 2.05
CA GLN A 330 -13.84 -21.91 1.81
C GLN A 330 -14.58 -21.53 3.11
N GLY A 331 -14.62 -22.43 4.10
CA GLY A 331 -15.24 -22.16 5.40
C GLY A 331 -14.50 -21.06 6.17
N ALA A 332 -13.16 -21.16 6.24
CA ALA A 332 -12.33 -20.13 6.86
C ALA A 332 -12.41 -18.79 6.13
N ARG A 333 -12.52 -18.78 4.79
CA ARG A 333 -12.73 -17.55 4.01
C ARG A 333 -14.07 -16.89 4.35
N ASN A 334 -15.15 -17.66 4.42
CA ASN A 334 -16.48 -17.13 4.76
C ASN A 334 -16.52 -16.52 6.16
N VAL A 335 -15.91 -17.18 7.16
CA VAL A 335 -15.84 -16.65 8.54
C VAL A 335 -14.99 -15.38 8.60
N LEU A 336 -13.87 -15.32 7.87
CA LEU A 336 -13.04 -14.13 7.82
C LEU A 336 -13.74 -12.97 7.10
N ARG A 337 -14.48 -13.26 6.02
CA ARG A 337 -15.28 -12.27 5.30
C ARG A 337 -16.37 -11.68 6.18
N GLN A 338 -17.16 -12.52 6.84
CA GLN A 338 -18.24 -12.09 7.74
C GLN A 338 -17.70 -11.19 8.87
N LYS A 339 -16.56 -11.56 9.48
CA LYS A 339 -15.93 -10.74 10.52
C LYS A 339 -15.36 -9.43 9.99
N LEU A 340 -14.89 -9.42 8.73
CA LEU A 340 -14.40 -8.21 8.08
C LEU A 340 -15.54 -7.24 7.79
N GLU A 341 -16.68 -7.74 7.33
CA GLU A 341 -17.92 -6.99 7.09
C GLU A 341 -18.49 -6.42 8.39
N GLU A 342 -18.58 -7.23 9.45
CA GLU A 342 -18.99 -6.78 10.80
C GLU A 342 -18.09 -5.62 11.27
N TRP A 343 -16.78 -5.77 11.11
CA TRP A 343 -15.82 -4.74 11.52
C TRP A 343 -15.88 -3.48 10.66
N LEU A 344 -16.12 -3.62 9.36
CA LEU A 344 -16.30 -2.49 8.45
C LEU A 344 -17.59 -1.72 8.78
N CYS A 345 -18.69 -2.41 9.07
CA CYS A 345 -19.96 -1.81 9.46
C CYS A 345 -19.83 -1.00 10.76
N ASP A 346 -19.16 -1.57 11.78
CA ASP A 346 -18.86 -0.87 13.04
C ASP A 346 -17.97 0.37 12.85
N TYR A 347 -17.07 0.34 11.87
CA TYR A 347 -16.10 1.41 11.65
C TYR A 347 -16.64 2.55 10.79
N THR A 348 -17.36 2.24 9.71
CA THR A 348 -17.89 3.24 8.78
C THR A 348 -19.25 3.76 9.20
N GLY A 349 -19.97 3.04 10.06
CA GLY A 349 -21.38 3.29 10.36
C GLY A 349 -22.29 3.10 9.15
N ALA A 350 -21.75 2.60 8.03
CA ALA A 350 -22.51 2.30 6.84
C ALA A 350 -22.97 0.85 6.92
N VAL A 351 -24.29 0.67 6.98
CA VAL A 351 -24.92 -0.61 6.68
C VAL A 351 -24.61 -0.89 5.21
N ILE A 352 -23.73 -1.87 4.95
CA ILE A 352 -23.57 -2.42 3.62
C ILE A 352 -24.85 -3.24 3.39
N SER A 353 -25.90 -2.56 2.94
CA SER A 353 -27.10 -3.24 2.45
C SER A 353 -26.73 -3.87 1.12
N ASP A 354 -26.70 -5.19 1.06
CA ASP A 354 -26.72 -5.94 -0.20
C ASP A 354 -28.10 -5.71 -0.87
N ASP A 355 -28.27 -4.51 -1.43
CA ASP A 355 -29.48 -4.08 -2.16
C ASP A 355 -29.27 -4.38 -3.65
N ASP A 356 -28.91 -5.63 -3.97
CA ASP A 356 -28.78 -6.16 -5.34
C ASP A 356 -29.77 -7.32 -5.58
N ASP A 357 -30.89 -7.32 -4.84
CA ASP A 357 -32.08 -8.14 -5.12
C ASP A 357 -33.04 -7.38 -6.06
N GLY A 358 -32.53 -7.06 -7.25
CA GLY A 358 -33.35 -6.59 -8.38
C GLY A 358 -34.00 -7.78 -9.08
N ASP A 359 -35.11 -8.25 -8.53
CA ASP A 359 -35.99 -9.30 -9.02
C ASP A 359 -36.70 -8.93 -10.34
N ASP A 360 -36.83 -9.95 -11.21
CA ASP A 360 -37.89 -10.26 -12.19
C ASP A 360 -38.34 -9.25 -13.28
N ASP A 361 -38.21 -9.65 -14.55
CA ASP A 361 -39.32 -10.28 -15.31
C ASP A 361 -38.97 -10.48 -16.81
N ASP A 362 -39.28 -11.69 -17.28
CA ASP A 362 -39.74 -12.12 -18.61
C ASP A 362 -38.92 -11.80 -19.89
N ASP A 363 -38.38 -12.85 -20.52
CA ASP A 363 -39.07 -13.37 -21.72
C ASP A 363 -38.60 -14.77 -22.12
N ASP A 364 -39.62 -15.56 -22.41
CA ASP A 364 -39.71 -17.00 -22.63
C ASP A 364 -39.19 -17.47 -24.00
N ASP A 365 -39.10 -18.80 -24.12
CA ASP A 365 -39.15 -19.62 -25.34
C ASP A 365 -37.99 -19.58 -26.35
N GLY A 366 -37.12 -20.59 -26.23
CA GLY A 366 -36.16 -20.97 -27.26
C GLY A 366 -35.83 -22.46 -27.20
N ASP A 367 -36.78 -23.29 -27.64
CA ASP A 367 -36.63 -24.71 -27.97
C ASP A 367 -35.28 -25.02 -28.63
N GLY A 368 -34.62 -26.07 -28.13
CA GLY A 368 -33.36 -26.56 -28.68
C GLY A 368 -33.03 -27.95 -28.16
N ASP A 369 -33.91 -28.91 -28.45
CA ASP A 369 -33.60 -30.35 -28.41
C ASP A 369 -32.21 -30.62 -28.99
N GLY A 370 -31.37 -31.26 -28.19
CA GLY A 370 -30.00 -31.61 -28.53
C GLY A 370 -29.56 -32.84 -27.76
N ASP A 371 -30.31 -33.92 -27.92
CA ASP A 371 -29.85 -35.28 -27.64
C ASP A 371 -28.46 -35.48 -28.26
N GLY A 372 -27.51 -35.86 -27.43
CA GLY A 372 -26.14 -36.14 -27.79
C GLY A 372 -25.52 -37.04 -26.73
N ASP A 373 -26.01 -38.28 -26.69
CA ASP A 373 -25.23 -39.43 -26.26
C ASP A 373 -23.81 -39.33 -26.85
N ASP A 374 -22.77 -39.42 -26.01
CA ASP A 374 -21.72 -40.38 -26.30
C ASP A 374 -20.96 -40.74 -25.02
N ASP A 375 -21.10 -42.02 -24.69
CA ASP A 375 -20.29 -42.76 -23.75
C ASP A 375 -18.83 -42.77 -24.22
N GLY A 376 -17.89 -42.60 -23.29
CA GLY A 376 -16.47 -42.63 -23.59
C GLY A 376 -15.64 -42.85 -22.33
N ASP A 377 -15.87 -44.02 -21.71
CA ASP A 377 -14.84 -44.72 -20.95
C ASP A 377 -13.54 -44.74 -21.77
N ASP A 378 -12.43 -44.34 -21.16
CA ASP A 378 -11.17 -45.05 -21.32
C ASP A 378 -10.33 -44.80 -20.05
N ASP A 379 -10.48 -45.76 -19.15
CA ASP A 379 -9.43 -46.22 -18.26
C ASP A 379 -8.19 -46.55 -19.11
N ASP A 380 -7.08 -45.83 -18.91
CA ASP A 380 -5.75 -46.37 -19.23
C ASP A 380 -4.83 -46.06 -18.04
N ASP A 381 -4.89 -47.00 -17.10
CA ASP A 381 -3.82 -47.37 -16.19
C ASP A 381 -2.61 -47.83 -17.03
N ASP A 382 -1.66 -46.93 -17.29
CA ASP A 382 -0.29 -47.33 -17.65
C ASP A 382 0.62 -47.14 -16.42
N ASP A 383 0.54 -48.16 -15.56
CA ASP A 383 1.62 -48.61 -14.68
C ASP A 383 2.77 -49.13 -15.57
N ASP A 384 3.66 -48.24 -16.00
CA ASP A 384 5.01 -48.63 -16.42
C ASP A 384 5.94 -48.47 -15.21
N ASP A 385 5.91 -49.50 -14.37
CA ASP A 385 7.11 -50.06 -13.75
C ASP A 385 8.15 -50.27 -14.86
N ASP A 386 9.30 -49.61 -14.76
CA ASP A 386 10.57 -50.29 -15.05
C ASP A 386 11.79 -49.47 -14.59
N ASP A 387 12.67 -50.26 -13.99
CA ASP A 387 14.12 -50.15 -13.99
C ASP A 387 14.81 -49.16 -13.05
N ASP A 388 15.25 -49.74 -11.92
CA ASP A 388 16.67 -50.04 -11.69
C ASP A 388 17.65 -49.07 -12.37
N ASP A 389 18.35 -48.30 -11.55
CA ASP A 389 19.80 -48.45 -11.55
C ASP A 389 20.35 -47.97 -10.21
N ASP A 390 20.96 -48.95 -9.54
CA ASP A 390 22.07 -48.79 -8.63
C ASP A 390 23.01 -47.69 -9.13
N ASP A 391 23.36 -46.77 -8.25
CA ASP A 391 24.76 -46.32 -8.16
C ASP A 391 24.95 -45.82 -6.74
N ASP A 392 25.39 -46.77 -5.91
CA ASP A 392 26.49 -46.53 -4.97
C ASP A 392 27.44 -45.48 -5.56
N ASP A 393 27.70 -44.43 -4.80
CA ASP A 393 29.09 -44.07 -4.54
C ASP A 393 29.12 -43.19 -3.30
N ASP A 394 29.58 -43.85 -2.24
CA ASP A 394 30.53 -43.31 -1.27
C ASP A 394 31.35 -42.16 -1.88
N ASP A 395 31.37 -41.03 -1.19
CA ASP A 395 32.67 -40.44 -0.87
C ASP A 395 32.49 -39.54 0.36
N ASP A 396 32.96 -40.10 1.47
CA ASP A 396 33.76 -39.40 2.46
C ASP A 396 34.55 -38.26 1.80
N ASP A 397 34.48 -37.06 2.36
CA ASP A 397 35.71 -36.46 2.83
C ASP A 397 35.41 -35.37 3.86
N ASP A 398 35.84 -35.70 5.06
CA ASP A 398 36.45 -34.79 6.03
C ASP A 398 37.14 -33.62 5.33
N ASP A 399 36.89 -32.42 5.83
CA ASP A 399 38.00 -31.54 6.19
C ASP A 399 37.49 -30.53 7.22
N ASP A 400 37.78 -30.89 8.47
CA ASP A 400 38.33 -29.96 9.45
C ASP A 400 39.22 -28.92 8.73
N ASP A 401 38.96 -27.65 8.97
CA ASP A 401 40.07 -26.77 9.28
C ASP A 401 39.58 -25.57 10.10
N ASP A 402 39.96 -25.66 11.36
CA ASP A 402 40.24 -24.55 12.25
C ASP A 402 40.85 -23.35 11.50
N ASP A 403 40.27 -22.18 11.65
CA ASP A 403 41.08 -20.96 11.62
C ASP A 403 40.79 -20.12 12.86
N VAL A 404 41.53 -20.51 13.89
CA VAL A 404 41.91 -19.71 15.04
C VAL A 404 42.93 -18.66 14.55
N ASN A 405 42.51 -17.41 14.49
CA ASN A 405 43.40 -16.24 14.62
C ASN A 405 42.54 -15.13 15.23
N ASP A 406 42.52 -14.95 16.54
CA ASP A 406 43.60 -14.52 17.45
C ASP A 406 44.10 -13.09 17.15
N ILE A 407 44.10 -12.29 18.22
CA ILE A 407 44.53 -10.88 18.43
C ILE A 407 43.50 -9.77 18.17
#